data_AF-A0A386RDD4-F1
#
_entry.id   AF-A0A386RDD4-F1
#
_cell.length_a   1.000
_cell.length_b   1.000
_cell.length_c   1.000
_cell.angle_alpha   90.00
_cell.angle_beta   90.00
_cell.angle_gamma   90.00
#
_symmetry.space_group_name_H-M   'P 1'
#
loop_
_entity.id
_entity.type
_entity.pdbx_description
1 polymer ?
#
loop_
_entity_poly.entity_id
_entity_poly.type
_entity_poly.pdbx_seq_one_letter_code
_entity_poly.pdbx_strand_id
1 'polypeptide(L)'
;MFGRTYSDLGPVVGQINGEDIRANQLERRGYDWENGYGTPSDGQDTDRDGQPVRKLTKDAKSIIIFWSCSGSTKLLASKIARETGADILEITLRNPYPANYRKTLNRANCERIQNDPPELEMLTQFI
;
A
#
# COMPACT_ATOMS: atom_id res chain seq x y z
N MET A 1 -26.70 7.43 -19.12
CA MET A 1 -25.61 7.80 -18.22
C MET A 1 -25.16 6.51 -17.54
N PHE A 2 -24.17 5.81 -18.11
CA PHE A 2 -23.73 4.53 -17.56
C PHE A 2 -22.95 4.80 -16.28
N GLY A 3 -23.56 4.48 -15.15
CA GLY A 3 -22.94 4.57 -13.83
C GLY A 3 -21.79 3.59 -13.76
N ARG A 4 -20.55 4.11 -13.83
CA ARG A 4 -19.38 3.30 -13.48
C ARG A 4 -19.49 3.03 -11.98
N THR A 5 -19.78 1.79 -11.61
CA THR A 5 -19.65 1.32 -10.23
C THR A 5 -18.16 1.21 -9.94
N TYR A 6 -17.61 2.26 -9.37
CA TYR A 6 -16.24 2.27 -8.89
C TYR A 6 -16.20 1.87 -7.42
N SER A 7 -15.26 0.99 -7.07
CA SER A 7 -14.76 1.00 -5.70
C SER A 7 -14.20 2.39 -5.41
N ASP A 8 -14.36 2.90 -4.18
CA ASP A 8 -13.74 4.17 -3.78
C ASP A 8 -12.22 4.16 -4.04
N LEU A 9 -11.61 2.96 -4.03
CA LEU A 9 -10.18 2.72 -4.26
C LEU A 9 -9.73 2.81 -5.73
N GLY A 10 -10.64 3.01 -6.68
CA GLY A 10 -10.31 3.02 -8.11
C GLY A 10 -10.06 1.62 -8.70
N PRO A 11 -9.72 1.55 -10.00
CA PRO A 11 -9.47 0.30 -10.70
C PRO A 11 -8.16 -0.37 -10.29
N VAL A 12 -8.01 -1.62 -10.71
CA VAL A 12 -6.77 -2.38 -10.61
C VAL A 12 -5.76 -1.82 -11.61
N VAL A 13 -4.59 -1.42 -11.14
CA VAL A 13 -3.52 -0.80 -11.94
C VAL A 13 -2.27 -1.68 -12.06
N GLY A 14 -2.26 -2.83 -11.39
CA GLY A 14 -1.18 -3.79 -11.42
C GLY A 14 -1.52 -5.04 -10.61
N GLN A 15 -0.63 -6.02 -10.65
CA GLN A 15 -0.71 -7.22 -9.84
C GLN A 15 0.67 -7.59 -9.33
N ILE A 16 0.73 -8.17 -8.14
CA ILE A 16 1.95 -8.75 -7.60
C ILE A 16 1.62 -9.98 -6.76
N ASN A 17 2.30 -11.09 -7.03
CA ASN A 17 2.13 -12.33 -6.28
C ASN A 17 0.67 -12.82 -6.18
N GLY A 18 -0.15 -12.58 -7.21
CA GLY A 18 -1.57 -12.94 -7.23
C GLY A 18 -2.51 -11.90 -6.61
N GLU A 19 -1.97 -10.84 -6.01
CA GLU A 19 -2.74 -9.76 -5.39
C GLU A 19 -2.94 -8.58 -6.35
N ASP A 20 -4.16 -8.07 -6.42
CA ASP A 20 -4.50 -6.87 -7.17
C ASP A 20 -3.95 -5.62 -6.49
N ILE A 21 -3.36 -4.73 -7.27
CA ILE A 21 -2.86 -3.44 -6.80
C ILE A 21 -3.82 -2.35 -7.26
N ARG A 22 -4.35 -1.58 -6.30
CA ARG A 22 -5.13 -0.37 -6.55
C ARG A 22 -4.32 0.84 -6.10
N ALA A 23 -4.23 1.86 -6.94
CA ALA A 23 -3.43 3.06 -6.68
C ALA A 23 -4.09 4.30 -7.30
N ASN A 24 -5.32 4.61 -6.86
CA ASN A 24 -6.19 5.63 -7.45
C ASN A 24 -5.50 6.98 -7.69
N GLN A 25 -4.65 7.42 -6.75
CA GLN A 25 -3.89 8.67 -6.85
C GLN A 25 -3.05 8.79 -8.12
N LEU A 26 -2.60 7.68 -8.70
CA LEU A 26 -1.76 7.69 -9.90
C LEU A 26 -2.58 7.80 -11.19
N GLU A 27 -3.89 7.58 -11.11
CA GLU A 27 -4.80 7.74 -12.25
C GLU A 27 -5.38 9.15 -12.35
N ARG A 28 -5.38 9.90 -11.25
CA ARG A 28 -5.83 11.29 -11.19
C ARG A 28 -4.88 12.21 -11.96
N ARG A 29 -5.42 13.25 -12.58
CA ARG A 29 -4.67 14.20 -13.42
C ARG A 29 -5.08 15.64 -13.13
N GLY A 30 -4.15 16.57 -13.33
CA GLY A 30 -4.44 18.01 -13.28
C GLY A 30 -5.02 18.47 -11.94
N TYR A 31 -6.06 19.30 -11.98
CA TYR A 31 -6.72 19.83 -10.78
C TYR A 31 -7.25 18.74 -9.84
N ASP A 32 -7.68 17.59 -10.38
CA ASP A 32 -8.24 16.48 -9.58
C ASP A 32 -7.20 15.73 -8.76
N TRP A 33 -5.91 15.94 -9.01
CA TRP A 33 -4.85 15.26 -8.27
C TRP A 33 -4.65 15.83 -6.86
N GLU A 34 -4.82 17.14 -6.67
CA GLU A 34 -4.68 17.84 -5.38
C GLU A 34 -3.47 17.40 -4.51
N ASN A 35 -2.31 17.08 -5.11
CA ASN A 35 -1.14 16.54 -4.42
C ASN A 35 -1.41 15.24 -3.63
N GLY A 36 -2.37 14.43 -4.09
CA GLY A 36 -2.85 13.24 -3.40
C GLY A 36 -3.80 13.54 -2.23
N TYR A 37 -4.18 14.80 -2.00
CA TYR A 37 -5.19 15.15 -1.00
C TYR A 37 -6.52 14.46 -1.31
N GLY A 38 -7.14 13.90 -0.28
CA GLY A 38 -8.41 13.18 -0.43
C GLY A 38 -8.31 11.90 -1.28
N THR A 39 -7.11 11.37 -1.51
CA THR A 39 -6.95 10.05 -2.12
C THR A 39 -7.62 9.00 -1.24
N PRO A 40 -8.54 8.20 -1.80
CA PRO A 40 -9.17 7.10 -1.09
C PRO A 40 -8.12 6.07 -0.66
N SER A 41 -8.02 5.86 0.64
CA SER A 41 -7.35 4.71 1.23
C SER A 41 -8.42 3.74 1.72
N ASP A 42 -8.07 2.47 1.78
CA ASP A 42 -8.95 1.43 2.27
C ASP A 42 -9.00 1.35 3.81
N GLY A 43 -8.09 2.08 4.49
CA GLY A 43 -7.92 2.04 5.94
C GLY A 43 -7.39 0.69 6.45
N GLN A 44 -6.91 -0.16 5.55
CA GLN A 44 -6.33 -1.47 5.85
C GLN A 44 -5.00 -1.64 5.13
N ASP A 45 -4.23 -0.56 5.00
CA ASP A 45 -2.89 -0.54 4.41
C ASP A 45 -2.81 -1.27 3.06
N THR A 46 -3.85 -1.11 2.22
CA THR A 46 -4.00 -1.73 0.89
C THR A 46 -4.27 -3.22 0.84
N ASP A 47 -4.65 -3.81 1.97
CA ASP A 47 -4.93 -5.24 2.12
C ASP A 47 -6.40 -5.52 2.44
N ARG A 48 -7.33 -4.56 2.27
CA ARG A 48 -8.77 -4.77 2.53
C ARG A 48 -9.34 -6.02 1.84
N ASP A 49 -8.93 -6.25 0.59
CA ASP A 49 -9.49 -7.27 -0.29
C ASP A 49 -8.54 -8.48 -0.48
N GLY A 50 -7.41 -8.53 0.22
CA GLY A 50 -6.32 -9.48 -0.06
C GLY A 50 -5.46 -9.79 1.15
N GLN A 51 -4.34 -10.48 0.94
CA GLN A 51 -3.31 -10.66 1.96
C GLN A 51 -2.11 -9.74 1.67
N PRO A 52 -1.36 -9.33 2.71
CA PRO A 52 -0.11 -8.60 2.51
C PRO A 52 0.82 -9.38 1.59
N VAL A 53 1.41 -8.69 0.61
CA VAL A 53 2.20 -9.33 -0.45
C VAL A 53 3.45 -9.97 0.14
N ARG A 54 3.62 -11.27 -0.09
CA ARG A 54 4.80 -12.00 0.38
C ARG A 54 5.28 -13.06 -0.61
N LYS A 55 6.52 -12.90 -1.06
CA LYS A 55 7.28 -13.91 -1.79
C LYS A 55 8.70 -13.94 -1.24
N LEU A 56 8.99 -14.97 -0.44
CA LEU A 56 10.29 -15.20 0.19
C LEU A 56 10.78 -16.61 -0.19
N THR A 57 11.98 -16.69 -0.73
CA THR A 57 12.63 -17.88 -1.26
C THR A 57 14.04 -17.97 -0.69
N LYS A 58 14.56 -19.20 -0.56
CA LYS A 58 15.89 -19.43 0.03
C LYS A 58 17.03 -18.92 -0.86
N ASP A 59 16.79 -18.76 -2.15
CA ASP A 59 17.81 -18.45 -3.15
C ASP A 59 17.88 -16.95 -3.52
N ALA A 60 16.97 -16.13 -2.97
CA ALA A 60 16.92 -14.71 -3.28
C ALA A 60 18.21 -13.98 -2.90
N LYS A 61 18.66 -13.10 -3.81
CA LYS A 61 19.86 -12.27 -3.63
C LYS A 61 19.54 -10.88 -3.09
N SER A 62 18.28 -10.47 -3.18
CA SER A 62 17.78 -9.18 -2.71
C SER A 62 16.31 -9.31 -2.33
N ILE A 63 15.89 -8.46 -1.41
CA ILE A 63 14.51 -8.37 -0.92
C ILE A 63 14.07 -6.91 -0.92
N ILE A 64 12.84 -6.67 -1.36
CA ILE A 64 12.15 -5.38 -1.26
C ILE A 64 11.20 -5.47 -0.06
N ILE A 65 11.46 -4.65 0.96
CA ILE A 65 10.61 -4.54 2.14
C ILE A 65 9.89 -3.20 2.04
N PHE A 66 8.56 -3.19 2.10
CA PHE A 66 7.77 -1.98 1.92
C PHE A 66 6.49 -1.98 2.76
N TRP A 67 5.91 -0.80 2.96
CA TRP A 67 4.57 -0.58 3.50
C TRP A 67 3.78 0.32 2.53
N SER A 68 2.45 0.18 2.46
CA SER A 68 1.61 1.05 1.65
C SER A 68 0.27 1.38 2.31
N CYS A 69 -0.20 2.63 2.16
CA CYS A 69 -1.51 3.07 2.70
C CYS A 69 -2.58 3.18 1.60
N SER A 70 -2.19 3.62 0.41
CA SER A 70 -3.06 3.84 -0.76
C SER A 70 -2.48 3.26 -2.06
N GLY A 71 -1.44 2.43 -1.95
CA GLY A 71 -1.02 1.52 -3.02
C GLY A 71 0.00 2.09 -4.00
N SER A 72 0.37 3.37 -3.92
CA SER A 72 1.48 3.92 -4.73
C SER A 72 2.79 3.17 -4.47
N THR A 73 3.11 2.94 -3.18
CA THR A 73 4.34 2.22 -2.80
C THR A 73 4.26 0.76 -3.22
N LYS A 74 3.11 0.10 -3.03
CA LYS A 74 2.86 -1.28 -3.49
C LYS A 74 3.06 -1.42 -5.00
N LEU A 75 2.55 -0.47 -5.78
CA LEU A 75 2.76 -0.45 -7.23
C LEU A 75 4.25 -0.24 -7.59
N LEU A 76 4.95 0.68 -6.94
CA LEU A 76 6.37 0.88 -7.20
C LEU A 76 7.20 -0.36 -6.82
N ALA A 77 6.96 -0.92 -5.65
CA ALA A 77 7.60 -2.14 -5.17
C ALA A 77 7.37 -3.31 -6.15
N SER A 78 6.16 -3.45 -6.70
CA SER A 78 5.86 -4.46 -7.72
C SER A 78 6.69 -4.32 -8.98
N LYS A 79 6.89 -3.07 -9.45
CA LYS A 79 7.69 -2.80 -10.63
C LYS A 79 9.15 -3.15 -10.36
N ILE A 80 9.70 -2.72 -9.23
CA ILE A 80 11.09 -3.03 -8.87
C ILE A 80 11.28 -4.55 -8.71
N ALA A 81 10.35 -5.26 -8.05
CA ALA A 81 10.42 -6.71 -7.89
C ALA A 81 10.43 -7.43 -9.25
N ARG A 82 9.58 -6.98 -10.19
CA ARG A 82 9.54 -7.53 -11.54
C ARG A 82 10.83 -7.28 -12.33
N GLU A 83 11.39 -6.07 -12.28
CA GLU A 83 12.60 -5.72 -13.04
C GLU A 83 13.86 -6.38 -12.46
N THR A 84 13.92 -6.56 -11.14
CA THR A 84 15.12 -7.05 -10.44
C THR A 84 15.09 -8.55 -10.15
N GLY A 85 13.91 -9.17 -10.21
CA GLY A 85 13.70 -10.53 -9.71
C GLY A 85 13.86 -10.66 -8.19
N ALA A 86 13.90 -9.54 -7.46
CA ALA A 86 13.98 -9.55 -6.00
C ALA A 86 12.74 -10.17 -5.37
N ASP A 87 12.95 -10.79 -4.21
CA ASP A 87 11.85 -11.18 -3.34
C ASP A 87 11.19 -9.94 -2.73
N ILE A 88 9.98 -10.11 -2.21
CA ILE A 88 9.17 -8.99 -1.76
C ILE A 88 8.40 -9.33 -0.49
N LEU A 89 8.39 -8.37 0.43
CA LEU A 89 7.72 -8.45 1.72
C LEU A 89 7.02 -7.14 2.01
N GLU A 90 5.70 -7.19 2.01
CA GLU A 90 4.85 -6.15 2.58
C GLU A 90 4.85 -6.28 4.10
N ILE A 91 5.15 -5.19 4.79
CA ILE A 91 4.98 -5.08 6.24
C ILE A 91 3.62 -4.44 6.52
N THR A 92 2.92 -4.95 7.53
CA THR A 92 1.63 -4.40 7.99
C THR A 92 1.77 -3.78 9.37
N LEU A 93 0.85 -2.88 9.72
CA LEU A 93 0.79 -2.26 11.03
C LEU A 93 -0.27 -2.96 11.88
N ARG A 94 0.01 -3.17 13.17
CA ARG A 94 -0.99 -3.69 14.12
C ARG A 94 -2.23 -2.79 14.18
N ASN A 95 -2.03 -1.49 14.03
CA ASN A 95 -3.11 -0.51 13.92
C ASN A 95 -2.93 0.27 12.61
N PRO A 96 -3.64 -0.11 11.53
CA PRO A 96 -3.56 0.56 10.23
C PRO A 96 -3.82 2.07 10.30
N TYR A 97 -3.25 2.83 9.37
CA TYR A 97 -3.61 4.24 9.27
C TYR A 97 -5.05 4.41 8.79
N PRO A 98 -5.77 5.43 9.26
CA PRO A 98 -7.15 5.64 8.87
C PRO A 98 -7.27 5.94 7.37
N ALA A 99 -8.42 5.60 6.77
CA ALA A 99 -8.71 5.93 5.38
C ALA A 99 -8.72 7.46 5.09
N ASN A 100 -9.00 8.28 6.12
CA ASN A 100 -9.08 9.73 5.97
C ASN A 100 -7.69 10.38 6.02
N TYR A 101 -7.32 11.04 4.91
CA TYR A 101 -6.04 11.73 4.76
C TYR A 101 -5.66 12.65 5.94
N ARG A 102 -6.59 13.51 6.41
CA ARG A 102 -6.29 14.47 7.49
C ARG A 102 -6.02 13.75 8.81
N LYS A 103 -6.74 12.66 9.10
CA LYS A 103 -6.50 11.83 10.29
C LYS A 103 -5.16 11.11 10.20
N THR A 104 -4.81 10.57 9.03
CA THR A 104 -3.51 9.93 8.78
C THR A 104 -2.37 10.92 8.97
N LEU A 105 -2.48 12.10 8.37
CA LEU A 105 -1.49 13.17 8.51
C LEU A 105 -1.34 13.62 9.96
N ASN A 106 -2.45 13.73 10.71
CA ASN A 106 -2.40 14.09 12.12
C ASN A 106 -1.66 13.01 12.93
N ARG A 107 -2.06 11.74 12.81
CA ARG A 107 -1.44 10.60 13.49
C ARG A 107 0.05 10.50 13.18
N ALA A 108 0.43 10.49 11.90
CA ALA A 108 1.81 10.39 11.46
C ALA A 108 2.69 11.55 11.98
N ASN A 109 2.14 12.77 12.06
CA ASN A 109 2.86 13.89 12.65
C ASN A 109 3.03 13.74 14.17
N CYS A 110 1.99 13.28 14.88
CA CYS A 110 2.09 13.00 16.31
C CYS A 110 3.14 11.93 16.61
N GLU A 111 3.07 10.78 15.94
CA GLU A 111 4.04 9.67 16.04
C GLU A 111 5.47 10.16 15.78
N ARG A 112 5.68 10.95 14.71
CA ARG A 112 6.99 11.53 14.38
C ARG A 112 7.50 12.50 15.45
N ILE A 113 6.65 13.38 15.98
CA ILE A 113 7.04 14.38 16.99
C ILE A 113 7.37 13.70 18.32
N GLN A 114 6.62 12.67 18.69
CA GLN A 114 6.81 11.93 19.95
C GLN A 114 7.87 10.83 19.85
N ASN A 115 8.43 10.58 18.65
CA ASN A 115 9.32 9.46 18.37
C ASN A 115 8.70 8.11 18.77
N ASP A 116 7.43 7.93 18.44
CA ASP A 116 6.60 6.76 18.75
C ASP A 116 6.08 6.15 17.43
N PRO A 117 6.88 5.33 16.73
CA PRO A 117 6.49 4.77 15.44
C PRO A 117 5.38 3.71 15.62
N PRO A 118 4.55 3.47 14.58
CA PRO A 118 3.50 2.46 14.66
C PRO A 118 4.09 1.06 14.87
N GLU A 119 3.40 0.26 15.69
CA GLU A 119 3.78 -1.14 15.90
C GLU A 119 3.51 -1.97 14.63
N LEU A 120 4.50 -2.76 14.24
CA LEU A 120 4.38 -3.68 13.11
C LEU A 120 3.61 -4.93 13.52
N GLU A 121 2.76 -5.40 12.62
CA GLU A 121 2.20 -6.75 12.67
C GLU A 121 2.82 -7.54 11.54
N MET A 122 3.78 -8.41 11.88
CA MET A 122 4.43 -9.28 10.91
C MET A 122 3.78 -10.66 11.00
N LEU A 123 3.11 -11.09 9.92
CA LEU A 123 2.58 -12.46 9.83
C LEU A 123 3.73 -13.46 10.03
N THR A 124 3.72 -14.16 11.15
CA THR A 124 4.69 -15.20 11.50
C THR A 124 4.28 -16.51 10.84
N GLN A 125 4.43 -16.58 9.52
CA GLN A 125 4.50 -17.87 8.84
C GLN A 125 5.97 -18.15 8.51
N PHE A 126 6.47 -19.17 9.20
CA PHE A 126 7.75 -19.80 8.92
C PHE A 126 7.68 -20.48 7.55
N ILE A 127 8.75 -20.33 6.78
CA ILE A 127 9.01 -21.07 5.53
C ILE A 127 9.31 -22.53 5.88
#